data_AF-A0A0A2VWZ5-F1
#
_entry.id   AF-A0A0A2VWZ5-F1
#
_cell.length_a   1.000
_cell.length_b   1.000
_cell.length_c   1.000
_cell.angle_alpha   90.00
_cell.angle_beta   90.00
_cell.angle_gamma   90.00
#
_symmetry.space_group_name_H-M   'P 1'
#
loop_
_entity.id
_entity.type
_entity.pdbx_description
1 polymer ?
#
loop_
_entity_poly.entity_id
_entity_poly.type
_entity_poly.pdbx_seq_one_letter_code
_entity_poly.pdbx_strand_id
1 'polypeptide(L)'
;MASKTFNVGVIGYGMSAKVFHIPFIATTPQFKLHAIVQRSPKDGNSAPADHPNVKHYTDVKDLFADAAVDVVVVTTPPDNHFALTKAALEAGKHVLTEKPFVPTSAEADTLIALARANNRLICVYQNRRWDSDFLTVKHLIAQGSLGRVLEYNTHFDRYKAAAATNWKGALGIPQGGSALFDLGTHLVDQAYTLFGLPQSVHGRLLSQRAGKPDFFNPDAVAAELTYPDGKLVHVRISALSVEVDQPRFWVRGDKGSFRKVGLDPQEDQLKAGAKPTVEGFGKDKPESMRLTVVDADGKSSVAPVPDLKPETYTAFYNAFGKAVETGKAVPTRRQARLSTPMPSPPSSRTRTASSSTSASAPSASRSTSRASGSAATRAASARSASTQEDQLKAGAKPTVEGFGKDKPESMRLTVVDADGKSSVAPVPDLKPETYTAFYNAFGKAVETGKEEDVPVKATEARDVLRIIEAVLESAKSGKDVTF
;
A
#
# COMPACT_ATOMS: atom_id res chain seq x y z
N MET A 1 -19.28 -21.66 -5.54
CA MET A 1 -19.83 -21.40 -4.19
C MET A 1 -20.08 -19.90 -4.08
N ALA A 2 -21.20 -19.47 -3.51
CA ALA A 2 -21.42 -18.04 -3.27
C ALA A 2 -20.30 -17.49 -2.37
N SER A 3 -19.72 -16.34 -2.75
CA SER A 3 -18.72 -15.63 -1.95
C SER A 3 -19.28 -15.38 -0.54
N LYS A 4 -18.53 -15.74 0.50
CA LYS A 4 -18.96 -15.53 1.88
C LYS A 4 -18.91 -14.04 2.19
N THR A 5 -20.04 -13.45 2.60
CA THR A 5 -20.06 -12.10 3.20
C THR A 5 -19.57 -12.15 4.65
N PHE A 6 -18.69 -11.22 5.01
CA PHE A 6 -18.09 -11.08 6.33
C PHE A 6 -18.76 -9.94 7.11
N ASN A 7 -19.12 -10.23 8.35
CA ASN A 7 -19.76 -9.26 9.24
C ASN A 7 -18.71 -8.35 9.87
N VAL A 8 -18.88 -7.04 9.67
CA VAL A 8 -17.96 -6.00 10.13
C VAL A 8 -18.54 -5.29 11.36
N GLY A 9 -17.75 -5.25 12.43
CA GLY A 9 -17.97 -4.42 13.60
C GLY A 9 -17.11 -3.16 13.56
N VAL A 10 -17.70 -1.97 13.74
CA VAL A 10 -16.95 -0.70 13.77
C VAL A 10 -16.84 -0.20 15.21
N ILE A 11 -15.63 0.10 15.69
CA ILE A 11 -15.38 0.66 17.02
C ILE A 11 -15.15 2.15 16.92
N GLY A 12 -16.07 2.92 17.49
CA GLY A 12 -16.09 4.37 17.39
C GLY A 12 -17.06 4.85 16.32
N TYR A 13 -17.70 5.99 16.57
CA TYR A 13 -18.66 6.61 15.65
C TYR A 13 -18.35 8.10 15.48
N GLY A 14 -17.08 8.37 15.19
CA GLY A 14 -16.56 9.70 14.88
C GLY A 14 -16.59 10.01 13.39
N MET A 15 -15.93 11.10 12.98
CA MET A 15 -15.79 11.46 11.57
C MET A 15 -15.15 10.34 10.74
N SER A 16 -14.12 9.66 11.28
CA SER A 16 -13.45 8.56 10.59
C SER A 16 -14.44 7.45 10.18
N ALA A 17 -15.16 6.88 11.14
CA ALA A 17 -16.19 5.87 10.87
C ALA A 17 -17.21 6.33 9.83
N LYS A 18 -17.79 7.52 10.02
CA LYS A 18 -18.91 8.02 9.20
C LYS A 18 -18.50 8.37 7.76
N VAL A 19 -17.30 8.90 7.57
CA VAL A 19 -16.86 9.47 6.28
C VAL A 19 -15.99 8.48 5.50
N PHE A 20 -15.09 7.77 6.18
CA PHE A 20 -14.03 6.98 5.53
C PHE A 20 -14.20 5.47 5.63
N HIS A 21 -15.11 4.97 6.48
CA HIS A 21 -15.26 3.53 6.65
C HIS A 21 -16.65 3.00 6.30
N ILE A 22 -17.70 3.48 6.98
CA ILE A 22 -19.06 2.96 6.81
C ILE A 22 -19.55 3.03 5.35
N PRO A 23 -19.36 4.14 4.61
CA PRO A 23 -19.77 4.19 3.20
C PRO A 23 -19.07 3.15 2.32
N PHE A 24 -17.80 2.85 2.60
CA PHE A 24 -17.01 1.89 1.83
C PHE A 24 -17.26 0.43 2.25
N ILE A 25 -17.54 0.18 3.54
CA ILE A 25 -18.03 -1.13 4.01
C ILE A 25 -19.32 -1.48 3.27
N ALA A 26 -20.25 -0.52 3.14
CA ALA A 26 -21.53 -0.74 2.48
C ALA A 26 -21.43 -1.02 0.97
N THR A 27 -20.37 -0.56 0.30
CA THR A 27 -20.16 -0.77 -1.14
C THR A 27 -19.24 -1.95 -1.46
N THR A 28 -18.60 -2.57 -0.46
CA THR A 28 -17.69 -3.70 -0.64
C THR A 28 -18.46 -5.02 -0.60
N PRO A 29 -18.52 -5.81 -1.68
CA PRO A 29 -19.35 -7.02 -1.75
C PRO A 29 -19.04 -8.07 -0.68
N GLN A 30 -17.78 -8.15 -0.24
CA GLN A 30 -17.33 -9.08 0.80
C GLN A 30 -17.78 -8.66 2.20
N PHE A 31 -18.27 -7.44 2.42
CA PHE A 31 -18.55 -6.91 3.75
C PHE A 31 -20.02 -6.59 3.97
N LYS A 32 -20.44 -6.77 5.22
CA LYS A 32 -21.72 -6.31 5.74
C LYS A 32 -21.48 -5.56 7.04
N LEU A 33 -21.96 -4.34 7.14
CA LEU A 33 -21.98 -3.62 8.42
C LEU A 33 -22.93 -4.35 9.37
N HIS A 34 -22.37 -5.00 10.39
CA HIS A 34 -23.10 -5.85 11.33
C HIS A 34 -23.31 -5.16 12.67
N ALA A 35 -22.29 -4.48 13.17
CA ALA A 35 -22.36 -3.80 14.46
C ALA A 35 -21.56 -2.50 14.53
N ILE A 36 -21.99 -1.58 15.39
CA ILE A 36 -21.26 -0.36 15.73
C ILE A 36 -21.14 -0.26 17.25
N VAL A 37 -19.94 0.05 17.73
CA VAL A 37 -19.71 0.44 19.13
C VAL A 37 -19.66 1.95 19.21
N GLN A 38 -20.60 2.54 19.94
CA GLN A 38 -20.59 3.94 20.31
C GLN A 38 -20.84 4.07 21.81
N ARG A 39 -19.82 4.46 22.58
CA ARG A 39 -19.89 4.58 24.05
C ARG A 39 -21.05 5.44 24.55
N SER A 40 -21.30 6.57 23.87
CA SER A 40 -22.33 7.53 24.27
C SER A 40 -22.99 8.14 23.03
N PRO A 41 -24.07 7.53 22.52
CA PRO A 41 -24.95 8.14 21.53
C PRO A 41 -25.55 9.43 22.07
N LYS A 42 -25.66 10.45 21.22
CA LYS A 42 -26.26 11.75 21.57
C LYS A 42 -26.94 12.37 20.37
N ASP A 43 -27.80 13.36 20.62
CA ASP A 43 -28.47 14.10 19.55
C ASP A 43 -27.45 14.70 18.56
N GLY A 44 -27.72 14.52 17.27
CA GLY A 44 -26.81 14.93 16.18
C GLY A 44 -25.58 14.04 15.97
N ASN A 45 -25.35 13.00 16.81
CA ASN A 45 -24.33 11.98 16.59
C ASN A 45 -24.71 10.65 17.25
N SER A 46 -25.57 9.88 16.59
CA SER A 46 -26.14 8.65 17.13
C SER A 46 -26.16 7.54 16.08
N ALA A 47 -25.28 6.55 16.23
CA ALA A 47 -25.26 5.37 15.37
C ALA A 47 -26.62 4.62 15.37
N PRO A 48 -27.33 4.47 16.50
CA PRO A 48 -28.69 3.91 16.49
C PRO A 48 -29.69 4.68 15.63
N ALA A 49 -29.60 6.02 15.59
CA ALA A 49 -30.48 6.84 14.77
C ALA A 49 -30.10 6.76 13.28
N ASP A 50 -28.81 6.83 12.97
CA ASP A 50 -28.30 6.83 11.59
C ASP A 50 -28.38 5.43 10.93
N HIS A 51 -28.28 4.37 11.74
CA HIS A 51 -28.23 2.97 11.30
C HIS A 51 -29.15 2.06 12.14
N PRO A 52 -30.49 2.24 12.09
CA PRO A 52 -31.42 1.54 12.98
C PRO A 52 -31.45 0.01 12.82
N ASN A 53 -31.00 -0.49 11.67
CA ASN A 53 -30.98 -1.92 11.35
C ASN A 53 -29.65 -2.62 11.66
N VAL A 54 -28.69 -1.90 12.25
CA VAL A 54 -27.37 -2.41 12.65
C VAL A 54 -27.38 -2.69 14.15
N LYS A 55 -26.61 -3.67 14.62
CA LYS A 55 -26.50 -3.95 16.06
C LYS A 55 -25.64 -2.86 16.73
N HIS A 56 -26.06 -2.37 17.88
CA HIS A 56 -25.34 -1.31 18.60
C HIS A 56 -24.85 -1.81 19.95
N TYR A 57 -23.61 -1.45 20.28
CA TYR A 57 -22.98 -1.73 21.56
C TYR A 57 -22.44 -0.44 22.17
N THR A 58 -22.39 -0.38 23.50
CA THR A 58 -21.74 0.72 24.24
C THR A 58 -20.39 0.32 24.81
N ASP A 59 -20.10 -0.99 24.89
CA ASP A 59 -18.81 -1.57 25.28
C ASP A 59 -18.21 -2.42 24.14
N VAL A 60 -16.90 -2.33 23.96
CA VAL A 60 -16.16 -3.12 22.97
C VAL A 60 -16.12 -4.61 23.33
N LYS A 61 -16.24 -4.96 24.62
CA LYS A 61 -16.26 -6.36 25.08
C LYS A 61 -17.43 -7.13 24.48
N ASP A 62 -18.60 -6.50 24.39
CA ASP A 62 -19.79 -7.11 23.82
C ASP A 62 -19.63 -7.35 22.31
N LEU A 63 -18.97 -6.42 21.60
CA LEU A 63 -18.62 -6.62 20.19
C LEU A 63 -17.65 -7.79 20.01
N PHE A 64 -16.64 -7.91 20.86
CA PHE A 64 -15.65 -8.99 20.76
C PHE A 64 -16.25 -10.36 21.09
N ALA A 65 -17.20 -10.42 22.02
CA ALA A 65 -17.94 -11.63 22.37
C ALA A 65 -18.94 -12.08 21.28
N ASP A 66 -19.31 -11.19 20.35
CA ASP A 66 -20.22 -11.53 19.26
C ASP A 66 -19.55 -12.49 18.26
N ALA A 67 -19.94 -13.76 18.30
CA ALA A 67 -19.43 -14.80 17.41
C ALA A 67 -19.77 -14.56 15.93
N ALA A 68 -20.78 -13.72 15.63
CA ALA A 68 -21.12 -13.37 14.27
C ALA A 68 -20.17 -12.35 13.64
N VAL A 69 -19.41 -11.58 14.44
CA VAL A 69 -18.43 -10.60 13.93
C VAL A 69 -17.18 -11.32 13.43
N ASP A 70 -16.80 -11.04 12.17
CA ASP A 70 -15.60 -11.58 11.54
C ASP A 70 -14.44 -10.56 11.52
N VAL A 71 -14.76 -9.28 11.28
CA VAL A 71 -13.81 -8.18 11.09
C VAL A 71 -14.14 -7.04 12.05
N VAL A 72 -13.14 -6.45 12.69
CA VAL A 72 -13.26 -5.25 13.50
C VAL A 72 -12.55 -4.09 12.81
N VAL A 73 -13.21 -2.94 12.71
CA VAL A 73 -12.66 -1.69 12.20
C VAL A 73 -12.48 -0.72 13.38
N VAL A 74 -11.24 -0.39 13.75
CA VAL A 74 -10.91 0.50 14.87
C VAL A 74 -10.75 1.92 14.36
N THR A 75 -11.63 2.84 14.78
CA THR A 75 -11.64 4.25 14.33
C THR A 75 -11.59 5.25 15.49
N THR A 76 -11.05 4.82 16.62
CA THR A 76 -10.94 5.59 17.87
C THR A 76 -9.72 6.50 17.85
N PRO A 77 -9.47 7.33 18.88
CA PRO A 77 -8.20 8.04 19.01
C PRO A 77 -7.01 7.05 19.14
N PRO A 78 -5.79 7.43 18.70
CA PRO A 78 -4.67 6.52 18.55
C PRO A 78 -4.12 5.91 19.85
N ASP A 79 -4.33 6.57 20.98
CA ASP A 79 -3.88 6.16 22.31
C ASP A 79 -4.45 4.81 22.80
N ASN A 80 -5.50 4.32 22.14
CA ASN A 80 -6.16 3.05 22.46
C ASN A 80 -6.10 2.03 21.31
N HIS A 81 -5.48 2.35 20.16
CA HIS A 81 -5.39 1.44 19.01
C HIS A 81 -4.70 0.12 19.37
N PHE A 82 -3.61 0.16 20.15
CA PHE A 82 -2.89 -1.03 20.57
C PHE A 82 -3.79 -1.97 21.38
N ALA A 83 -4.41 -1.45 22.44
CA ALA A 83 -5.25 -2.24 23.33
C ALA A 83 -6.47 -2.83 22.60
N LEU A 84 -7.13 -2.06 21.75
CA LEU A 84 -8.29 -2.51 20.99
C LEU A 84 -7.93 -3.54 19.91
N THR A 85 -6.83 -3.31 19.18
CA THR A 85 -6.35 -4.25 18.16
C THR A 85 -5.94 -5.57 18.80
N LYS A 86 -5.18 -5.52 19.91
CA LYS A 86 -4.81 -6.71 20.68
C LYS A 86 -6.04 -7.51 21.12
N ALA A 87 -7.03 -6.86 21.73
CA ALA A 87 -8.24 -7.52 22.20
C ALA A 87 -9.07 -8.13 21.05
N ALA A 88 -9.15 -7.44 19.91
CA ALA A 88 -9.84 -7.96 18.73
C ALA A 88 -9.15 -9.22 18.15
N LEU A 89 -7.82 -9.22 18.09
CA LEU A 89 -7.04 -10.37 17.62
C LEU A 89 -7.18 -11.57 18.58
N GLU A 90 -7.14 -11.32 19.89
CA GLU A 90 -7.36 -12.34 20.94
C GLU A 90 -8.78 -12.92 20.88
N ALA A 91 -9.77 -12.12 20.51
CA ALA A 91 -11.14 -12.56 20.23
C ALA A 91 -11.29 -13.26 18.86
N GLY A 92 -10.18 -13.51 18.15
CA GLY A 92 -10.15 -14.20 16.88
C GLY A 92 -10.83 -13.42 15.76
N LYS A 93 -10.71 -12.09 15.73
CA LYS A 93 -11.24 -11.21 14.68
C LYS A 93 -10.12 -10.75 13.74
N HIS A 94 -10.42 -10.53 12.47
CA HIS A 94 -9.51 -9.75 11.60
C HIS A 94 -9.64 -8.28 11.99
N VAL A 95 -8.56 -7.50 11.84
CA VAL A 95 -8.56 -6.10 12.24
C VAL A 95 -8.20 -5.21 11.07
N LEU A 96 -9.00 -4.17 10.88
CA LEU A 96 -8.61 -2.97 10.16
C LEU A 96 -8.51 -1.83 11.17
N THR A 97 -7.39 -1.12 11.20
CA THR A 97 -7.17 -0.06 12.18
C THR A 97 -6.82 1.25 11.50
N GLU A 98 -7.36 2.34 12.01
CA GLU A 98 -7.00 3.69 11.63
C GLU A 98 -5.51 3.96 11.84
N LYS A 99 -5.04 5.01 11.17
CA LYS A 99 -3.70 5.55 11.37
C LYS A 99 -3.68 6.55 12.55
N PRO A 100 -2.51 6.75 13.19
CA PRO A 100 -1.34 5.87 13.12
C PRO A 100 -1.68 4.46 13.62
N PHE A 101 -1.00 3.44 13.07
CA PHE A 101 -1.27 2.04 13.44
C PHE A 101 -1.25 1.86 14.97
N VAL A 102 -0.14 2.26 15.57
CA VAL A 102 0.11 2.34 17.01
C VAL A 102 1.18 3.41 17.28
N PRO A 103 1.34 3.88 18.53
CA PRO A 103 2.38 4.87 18.87
C PRO A 103 3.83 4.45 18.58
N THR A 104 4.17 3.15 18.67
CA THR A 104 5.57 2.69 18.51
C THR A 104 5.70 1.48 17.58
N SER A 105 6.85 1.36 16.92
CA SER A 105 7.16 0.19 16.08
C SER A 105 7.27 -1.11 16.89
N ALA A 106 7.66 -1.02 18.17
CA ALA A 106 7.70 -2.16 19.09
C ALA A 106 6.30 -2.71 19.44
N GLU A 107 5.33 -1.82 19.66
CA GLU A 107 3.92 -2.22 19.81
C GLU A 107 3.39 -2.85 18.51
N ALA A 108 3.79 -2.32 17.35
CA ALA A 108 3.40 -2.88 16.06
C ALA A 108 3.96 -4.30 15.88
N ASP A 109 5.23 -4.54 16.21
CA ASP A 109 5.87 -5.86 16.21
C ASP A 109 5.11 -6.85 17.13
N THR A 110 4.64 -6.39 18.30
CA THR A 110 3.83 -7.19 19.21
C THR A 110 2.50 -7.60 18.58
N LEU A 111 1.79 -6.68 17.93
CA LEU A 111 0.51 -6.96 17.27
C LEU A 111 0.68 -7.87 16.04
N ILE A 112 1.75 -7.69 15.26
CA ILE A 112 2.09 -8.56 14.12
C ILE A 112 2.29 -10.00 14.59
N ALA A 113 3.08 -10.19 15.66
CA ALA A 113 3.30 -11.52 16.24
C ALA A 113 1.98 -12.15 16.71
N LEU A 114 1.13 -11.37 17.37
CA LEU A 114 -0.17 -11.82 17.85
C LEU A 114 -1.12 -12.20 16.72
N ALA A 115 -1.18 -11.41 15.65
CA ALA A 115 -2.00 -11.69 14.48
C ALA A 115 -1.59 -13.01 13.80
N ARG A 116 -0.28 -13.25 13.66
CA ARG A 116 0.26 -14.52 13.15
C ARG A 116 -0.12 -15.70 14.06
N ALA A 117 0.05 -15.54 15.38
CA ALA A 117 -0.30 -16.59 16.34
C ALA A 117 -1.80 -16.96 16.32
N ASN A 118 -2.68 -16.00 16.02
CA ASN A 118 -4.13 -16.20 15.95
C ASN A 118 -4.65 -16.50 14.53
N ASN A 119 -3.76 -16.58 13.53
CA ASN A 119 -4.11 -16.67 12.11
C ASN A 119 -5.14 -15.61 11.71
N ARG A 120 -4.85 -14.34 12.03
CA ARG A 120 -5.66 -13.17 11.71
C ARG A 120 -4.86 -12.15 10.93
N LEU A 121 -5.60 -11.33 10.19
CA LEU A 121 -5.04 -10.26 9.37
C LEU A 121 -5.15 -8.95 10.13
N ILE A 122 -4.12 -8.12 10.01
CA ILE A 122 -4.15 -6.71 10.36
C ILE A 122 -3.97 -5.92 9.05
N CYS A 123 -4.88 -5.00 8.79
CA CYS A 123 -4.74 -3.98 7.75
C CYS A 123 -4.71 -2.59 8.41
N VAL A 124 -3.81 -1.73 7.97
CA VAL A 124 -3.74 -0.34 8.45
C VAL A 124 -4.37 0.59 7.42
N TYR A 125 -5.18 1.55 7.83
CA TYR A 125 -5.87 2.46 6.92
C TYR A 125 -4.96 3.58 6.38
N GLN A 126 -4.01 3.21 5.51
CA GLN A 126 -3.20 4.16 4.72
C GLN A 126 -3.86 4.43 3.37
N ASN A 127 -5.05 5.01 3.41
CA ASN A 127 -5.87 5.29 2.23
C ASN A 127 -5.20 6.22 1.22
N ARG A 128 -4.27 7.08 1.65
CA ARG A 128 -3.55 8.00 0.76
C ARG A 128 -2.59 7.34 -0.24
N ARG A 129 -2.40 6.01 -0.17
CA ARG A 129 -1.80 5.25 -1.29
C ARG A 129 -2.69 5.25 -2.55
N TRP A 130 -3.97 5.61 -2.40
CA TRP A 130 -4.99 5.77 -3.45
C TRP A 130 -5.40 7.23 -3.63
N ASP A 131 -4.58 8.18 -3.18
CA ASP A 131 -4.74 9.58 -3.58
C ASP A 131 -4.34 9.70 -5.06
N SER A 132 -5.17 10.38 -5.85
CA SER A 132 -4.99 10.62 -7.29
C SER A 132 -3.63 11.27 -7.61
N ASP A 133 -3.19 12.21 -6.78
CA ASP A 133 -1.88 12.84 -6.87
C ASP A 133 -0.73 11.83 -6.78
N PHE A 134 -0.80 10.91 -5.82
CA PHE A 134 0.20 9.90 -5.56
C PHE A 134 0.19 8.77 -6.59
N LEU A 135 -1.00 8.34 -7.03
CA LEU A 135 -1.15 7.41 -8.14
C LEU A 135 -0.54 7.95 -9.44
N THR A 136 -0.68 9.27 -9.67
CA THR A 136 -0.02 9.95 -10.80
C THR A 136 1.50 9.88 -10.67
N VAL A 137 2.06 10.15 -9.48
CA VAL A 137 3.51 10.01 -9.24
C VAL A 137 3.97 8.57 -9.48
N LYS A 138 3.28 7.57 -8.92
CA LYS A 138 3.60 6.15 -9.14
C LYS A 138 3.61 5.79 -10.62
N HIS A 139 2.60 6.25 -11.37
CA HIS A 139 2.50 6.02 -12.80
C HIS A 139 3.68 6.65 -13.56
N LEU A 140 4.01 7.91 -13.29
CA LEU A 140 5.10 8.61 -13.97
C LEU A 140 6.47 7.99 -13.70
N ILE A 141 6.70 7.50 -12.47
CA ILE A 141 7.92 6.75 -12.11
C ILE A 141 7.93 5.42 -12.86
N ALA A 142 6.84 4.64 -12.83
CA ALA A 142 6.76 3.33 -13.46
C ALA A 142 6.91 3.39 -14.99
N GLN A 143 6.42 4.46 -15.64
CA GLN A 143 6.59 4.68 -17.08
C GLN A 143 7.98 5.23 -17.45
N GLY A 144 8.83 5.55 -16.47
CA GLY A 144 10.15 6.15 -16.72
C GLY A 144 10.07 7.59 -17.27
N SER A 145 8.92 8.26 -17.16
CA SER A 145 8.71 9.63 -17.66
C SER A 145 9.62 10.65 -16.97
N LEU A 146 10.02 10.37 -15.74
CA LEU A 146 10.96 11.19 -14.97
C LEU A 146 12.42 10.71 -15.13
N GLY A 147 12.64 9.53 -15.72
CA GLY A 147 13.92 8.84 -15.68
C GLY A 147 14.29 8.38 -14.27
N ARG A 148 15.56 8.53 -13.88
CA ARG A 148 16.01 8.23 -12.52
C ARG A 148 15.61 9.37 -11.59
N VAL A 149 14.80 9.06 -10.58
CA VAL A 149 14.36 10.03 -9.56
C VAL A 149 15.57 10.45 -8.71
N LEU A 150 15.81 11.76 -8.65
CA LEU A 150 16.89 12.41 -7.91
C LEU A 150 16.37 13.00 -6.59
N GLU A 151 15.17 13.58 -6.62
CA GLU A 151 14.54 14.20 -5.46
C GLU A 151 13.03 13.97 -5.45
N TYR A 152 12.48 13.72 -4.27
CA TYR A 152 11.04 13.66 -4.03
C TYR A 152 10.67 14.49 -2.81
N ASN A 153 9.97 15.60 -3.04
CA ASN A 153 9.46 16.48 -2.00
C ASN A 153 7.97 16.24 -1.85
N THR A 154 7.56 15.94 -0.63
CA THR A 154 6.17 15.74 -0.27
C THR A 154 5.77 16.67 0.87
N HIS A 155 4.65 17.35 0.67
CA HIS A 155 4.18 18.43 1.54
C HIS A 155 2.77 18.14 2.03
N PHE A 156 2.49 18.59 3.26
CA PHE A 156 1.16 18.72 3.82
C PHE A 156 1.06 20.02 4.62
N ASP A 157 1.09 21.13 3.90
CA ASP A 157 1.09 22.46 4.46
C ASP A 157 -0.34 23.02 4.57
N ARG A 158 -0.61 23.81 5.60
CA ARG A 158 -1.91 24.43 5.84
C ARG A 158 -1.78 25.72 6.65
N TYR A 159 -2.84 26.52 6.65
CA TYR A 159 -2.99 27.63 7.58
C TYR A 159 -3.95 27.27 8.73
N LYS A 160 -3.40 27.03 9.91
CA LYS A 160 -4.16 26.80 11.16
C LYS A 160 -3.50 27.53 12.33
N ALA A 161 -3.78 28.83 12.44
CA ALA A 161 -3.21 29.70 13.48
C ALA A 161 -3.54 29.22 14.91
N ALA A 162 -4.77 28.78 15.16
CA ALA A 162 -5.16 28.21 16.44
C ALA A 162 -4.79 26.72 16.54
N ALA A 163 -4.34 26.30 17.73
CA ALA A 163 -4.22 24.90 18.06
C ALA A 163 -5.61 24.23 18.13
N ALA A 164 -5.66 22.92 17.88
CA ALA A 164 -6.90 22.17 18.04
C ALA A 164 -7.28 22.10 19.53
N THR A 165 -8.57 22.30 19.85
CA THR A 165 -9.11 22.21 21.21
C THR A 165 -9.75 20.86 21.51
N ASN A 166 -9.80 19.97 20.51
CA ASN A 166 -10.30 18.61 20.66
C ASN A 166 -9.16 17.63 21.02
N TRP A 167 -9.48 16.33 21.06
CA TRP A 167 -8.51 15.29 21.39
C TRP A 167 -7.21 15.36 20.57
N LYS A 168 -7.24 15.81 19.31
CA LYS A 168 -6.04 15.93 18.48
C LYS A 168 -5.03 16.95 19.01
N GLY A 169 -5.49 17.97 19.72
CA GLY A 169 -4.62 18.94 20.39
C GLY A 169 -4.12 18.47 21.75
N ALA A 170 -4.83 17.53 22.37
CA ALA A 170 -4.49 16.98 23.69
C ALA A 170 -3.49 15.82 23.63
N LEU A 171 -3.44 15.06 22.52
CA LEU A 171 -2.50 13.95 22.34
C LEU A 171 -1.17 14.44 21.76
N GLY A 172 -0.08 14.09 22.43
CA GLY A 172 1.29 14.29 21.95
C GLY A 172 1.84 13.04 21.26
N ILE A 173 3.11 13.14 20.85
CA ILE A 173 3.87 12.05 20.22
C ILE A 173 3.80 10.71 20.99
N PRO A 174 3.93 10.65 22.33
CA PRO A 174 3.85 9.37 23.06
C PRO A 174 2.51 8.64 22.89
N GLN A 175 1.45 9.35 22.52
CA GLN A 175 0.12 8.80 22.28
C GLN A 175 -0.21 8.66 20.80
N GLY A 176 0.77 8.81 19.90
CA GLY A 176 0.53 8.84 18.44
C GLY A 176 -0.18 10.12 17.97
N GLY A 177 -0.07 11.21 18.72
CA GLY A 177 -0.62 12.53 18.39
C GLY A 177 0.39 13.44 17.68
N SER A 178 0.10 14.74 17.63
CA SER A 178 0.83 15.79 16.87
C SER A 178 0.74 15.69 15.34
N ALA A 179 1.26 16.71 14.65
CA ALA A 179 1.31 16.73 13.18
C ALA A 179 2.21 15.64 12.60
N LEU A 180 3.22 15.20 13.36
CA LEU A 180 4.13 14.11 12.95
C LEU A 180 3.36 12.80 12.71
N PHE A 181 2.44 12.43 13.60
CA PHE A 181 1.64 11.23 13.42
C PHE A 181 0.39 11.48 12.57
N ASP A 182 -0.33 12.59 12.76
CA ASP A 182 -1.58 12.88 12.02
C ASP A 182 -1.33 13.05 10.51
N LEU A 183 -0.22 13.66 10.12
CA LEU A 183 0.10 13.94 8.71
C LEU A 183 1.36 13.20 8.25
N GLY A 184 2.40 13.17 9.08
CA GLY A 184 3.70 12.60 8.68
C GLY A 184 3.64 11.12 8.36
N THR A 185 2.79 10.34 9.05
CA THR A 185 2.61 8.90 8.73
C THR A 185 2.15 8.65 7.31
N HIS A 186 1.36 9.54 6.72
CA HIS A 186 0.95 9.41 5.33
C HIS A 186 2.07 9.76 4.35
N LEU A 187 2.80 10.86 4.63
CA LEU A 187 3.89 11.32 3.77
C LEU A 187 5.05 10.31 3.75
N VAL A 188 5.37 9.78 4.93
CA VAL A 188 6.40 8.75 5.10
C VAL A 188 5.94 7.42 4.50
N ASP A 189 4.66 7.04 4.63
CA ASP A 189 4.12 5.83 3.99
C ASP A 189 4.19 5.89 2.46
N GLN A 190 3.90 7.06 1.86
CA GLN A 190 4.04 7.26 0.42
C GLN A 190 5.50 7.17 -0.04
N ALA A 191 6.44 7.76 0.71
CA ALA A 191 7.87 7.62 0.44
C ALA A 191 8.34 6.16 0.56
N TYR A 192 7.95 5.46 1.63
CA TYR A 192 8.25 4.04 1.83
C TYR A 192 7.66 3.16 0.72
N THR A 193 6.42 3.45 0.29
CA THR A 193 5.76 2.71 -0.79
C THR A 193 6.50 2.84 -2.12
N LEU A 194 7.17 3.98 -2.37
CA LEU A 194 7.93 4.21 -3.60
C LEU A 194 9.35 3.67 -3.53
N PHE A 195 10.02 3.80 -2.38
CA PHE A 195 11.48 3.67 -2.29
C PHE A 195 11.96 2.69 -1.20
N GLY A 196 11.06 2.15 -0.37
CA GLY A 196 11.39 1.29 0.75
C GLY A 196 11.96 2.04 1.96
N LEU A 197 12.76 1.35 2.77
CA LEU A 197 13.47 1.98 3.88
C LEU A 197 14.61 2.88 3.36
N PRO A 198 14.80 4.08 3.94
CA PRO A 198 15.97 4.89 3.65
C PRO A 198 17.22 4.30 4.31
N GLN A 199 18.40 4.73 3.83
CA GLN A 199 19.68 4.47 4.49
C GLN A 199 19.82 5.31 5.76
N SER A 200 19.46 6.60 5.70
CA SER A 200 19.50 7.49 6.86
C SER A 200 18.39 8.53 6.84
N VAL A 201 18.11 9.09 8.03
CA VAL A 201 17.08 10.10 8.25
C VAL A 201 17.63 11.24 9.09
N HIS A 202 17.37 12.48 8.65
CA HIS A 202 17.60 13.69 9.42
C HIS A 202 16.30 14.45 9.65
N GLY A 203 16.04 14.90 10.88
CA GLY A 203 14.76 15.45 11.29
C GLY A 203 14.84 16.77 12.06
N ARG A 204 13.80 17.59 11.93
CA ARG A 204 13.51 18.77 12.74
C ARG A 204 12.02 18.81 13.05
N LEU A 205 11.70 19.03 14.32
CA LEU A 205 10.33 19.13 14.85
C LEU A 205 10.17 20.46 15.56
N LEU A 206 9.15 21.22 15.16
CA LEU A 206 8.95 22.59 15.61
C LEU A 206 7.48 22.80 16.01
N SER A 207 7.27 23.70 16.96
CA SER A 207 6.03 24.46 17.04
C SER A 207 6.26 25.80 16.35
N GLN A 208 5.75 25.95 15.13
CA GLN A 208 5.74 27.21 14.39
C GLN A 208 4.90 28.26 15.09
N ARG A 209 3.78 27.88 15.70
CA ARG A 209 2.93 28.81 16.48
C ARG A 209 3.66 29.42 17.67
N ALA A 210 4.54 28.64 18.31
CA ALA A 210 5.34 29.10 19.44
C ALA A 210 6.77 29.54 19.04
N GLY A 211 7.16 29.41 17.77
CA GLY A 211 8.48 29.79 17.26
C GLY A 211 9.65 29.02 17.87
N LYS A 212 9.48 27.73 18.22
CA LYS A 212 10.52 26.95 18.93
C LYS A 212 10.51 25.45 18.58
N PRO A 213 11.59 24.70 18.85
CA PRO A 213 11.55 23.24 18.83
C PRO A 213 10.48 22.68 19.78
N ASP A 214 9.79 21.63 19.34
CA ASP A 214 8.80 20.92 20.14
C ASP A 214 8.86 19.42 19.83
N PHE A 215 9.16 18.61 20.84
CA PHE A 215 9.30 17.16 20.72
C PHE A 215 8.11 16.40 21.34
N PHE A 216 7.10 17.13 21.81
CA PHE A 216 5.88 16.55 22.37
C PHE A 216 4.69 16.76 21.43
N ASN A 217 4.48 17.99 20.93
CA ASN A 217 3.37 18.30 20.05
C ASN A 217 3.76 19.24 18.89
N PRO A 218 4.74 18.85 18.05
CA PRO A 218 5.12 19.66 16.90
C PRO A 218 3.93 19.88 15.95
N ASP A 219 3.83 21.11 15.44
CA ASP A 219 2.89 21.48 14.39
C ASP A 219 3.58 21.71 13.04
N ALA A 220 4.91 21.58 13.00
CA ALA A 220 5.71 21.52 11.79
C ALA A 220 6.77 20.42 11.84
N VAL A 221 6.99 19.79 10.68
CA VAL A 221 7.93 18.69 10.49
C VAL A 221 8.78 18.98 9.27
N ALA A 222 10.08 18.75 9.41
CA ALA A 222 11.07 18.91 8.37
C ALA A 222 12.01 17.72 8.44
N ALA A 223 11.83 16.75 7.53
CA ALA A 223 12.68 15.56 7.48
C ALA A 223 13.28 15.35 6.10
N GLU A 224 14.49 14.81 6.07
CA GLU A 224 15.21 14.35 4.89
C GLU A 224 15.51 12.87 5.06
N LEU A 225 15.21 12.07 4.04
CA LEU A 225 15.48 10.64 3.99
C LEU A 225 16.42 10.39 2.82
N THR A 226 17.59 9.82 3.13
CA THR A 226 18.65 9.55 2.16
C THR A 226 18.64 8.08 1.76
N TYR A 227 18.72 7.80 0.47
CA TYR A 227 18.73 6.44 -0.08
C TYR A 227 20.11 6.06 -0.64
N PRO A 228 20.43 4.74 -0.73
CA PRO A 228 21.75 4.28 -1.17
C PRO A 228 22.19 4.77 -2.56
N ASP A 229 21.25 5.10 -3.44
CA ASP A 229 21.50 5.60 -4.79
C ASP A 229 21.65 7.13 -4.88
N GLY A 230 21.76 7.80 -3.73
CA GLY A 230 21.94 9.25 -3.62
C GLY A 230 20.64 10.06 -3.78
N LYS A 231 19.48 9.41 -3.91
CA LYS A 231 18.18 10.08 -3.95
C LYS A 231 17.85 10.68 -2.58
N LEU A 232 17.31 11.90 -2.62
CA LEU A 232 16.83 12.61 -1.43
C LEU A 232 15.31 12.68 -1.42
N VAL A 233 14.71 12.37 -0.28
CA VAL A 233 13.27 12.52 -0.06
C VAL A 233 13.07 13.54 1.06
N HIS A 234 12.31 14.60 0.80
CA HIS A 234 11.99 15.59 1.82
C HIS A 234 10.51 15.51 2.22
N VAL A 235 10.27 15.36 3.52
CA VAL A 235 8.94 15.34 4.12
C VAL A 235 8.72 16.65 4.87
N ARG A 236 7.72 17.42 4.45
CA ARG A 236 7.44 18.77 4.97
C ARG A 236 6.00 18.91 5.44
N ILE A 237 5.86 19.46 6.64
CA ILE A 237 4.57 19.83 7.23
C ILE A 237 4.73 21.21 7.86
N SER A 238 3.81 22.11 7.54
CA SER A 238 3.70 23.45 8.11
C SER A 238 2.26 23.72 8.55
N ALA A 239 2.07 24.17 9.79
CA ALA A 239 0.76 24.59 10.28
C ALA A 239 0.47 26.08 10.02
N LEU A 240 1.48 26.87 9.63
CA LEU A 240 1.37 28.31 9.37
C LEU A 240 1.81 28.68 7.96
N SER A 241 1.28 27.99 6.94
CA SER A 241 1.48 28.37 5.54
C SER A 241 0.27 29.17 5.03
N VAL A 242 0.45 30.45 4.71
CA VAL A 242 -0.63 31.34 4.20
C VAL A 242 -0.91 31.17 2.71
N GLU A 243 -0.11 30.38 2.00
CA GLU A 243 -0.30 30.09 0.57
C GLU A 243 -1.66 29.44 0.32
N VAL A 244 -2.32 29.82 -0.78
CA VAL A 244 -3.61 29.24 -1.17
C VAL A 244 -3.40 27.97 -2.00
N ASP A 245 -2.40 27.97 -2.89
CA ASP A 245 -2.03 26.82 -3.71
C ASP A 245 -0.86 26.07 -3.08
N GLN A 246 -1.14 25.41 -1.95
CA GLN A 246 -0.13 24.70 -1.16
C GLN A 246 0.63 23.69 -2.03
N PRO A 247 1.97 23.65 -1.95
CA PRO A 247 2.74 22.60 -2.60
C PRO A 247 2.30 21.24 -2.04
N ARG A 248 2.27 20.24 -2.92
CA ARG A 248 1.95 18.86 -2.54
C ARG A 248 3.06 17.90 -2.94
N PHE A 249 3.44 17.91 -4.21
CA PHE A 249 4.58 17.16 -4.70
C PHE A 249 5.50 18.03 -5.55
N TRP A 250 6.80 17.81 -5.38
CA TRP A 250 7.82 18.18 -6.34
C TRP A 250 8.75 16.99 -6.52
N VAL A 251 8.70 16.36 -7.69
CA VAL A 251 9.50 15.19 -8.02
C VAL A 251 10.44 15.55 -9.16
N ARG A 252 11.74 15.40 -8.95
CA ARG A 252 12.75 15.61 -9.97
C ARG A 252 13.39 14.29 -10.35
N GLY A 253 13.50 14.04 -11.64
CA GLY A 253 14.40 13.05 -12.20
C GLY A 253 15.26 13.64 -13.30
N ASP A 254 16.14 12.82 -13.85
CA ASP A 254 17.10 13.23 -14.89
C ASP A 254 16.47 13.44 -16.28
N LYS A 255 15.23 12.98 -16.50
CA LYS A 255 14.49 13.16 -17.77
C LYS A 255 13.23 14.00 -17.64
N GLY A 256 12.85 14.39 -16.42
CA GLY A 256 11.65 15.19 -16.21
C GLY A 256 11.40 15.58 -14.77
N SER A 257 10.43 16.46 -14.58
CA SER A 257 9.95 16.88 -13.28
C SER A 257 8.43 16.92 -13.24
N PHE A 258 7.87 16.56 -12.09
CA PHE A 258 6.45 16.63 -11.80
C PHE A 258 6.19 17.54 -10.62
N ARG A 259 5.27 18.50 -10.80
CA ARG A 259 4.80 19.42 -9.76
C ARG A 259 3.30 19.22 -9.54
N LYS A 260 2.89 19.12 -8.28
CA LYS A 260 1.50 19.14 -7.83
C LYS A 260 1.29 20.21 -6.77
N VAL A 261 0.21 20.98 -6.91
CA VAL A 261 -0.37 21.81 -5.84
C VAL A 261 -1.72 21.28 -5.40
N GLY A 262 -2.09 21.52 -4.15
CA GLY A 262 -3.34 21.02 -3.58
C GLY A 262 -3.36 19.50 -3.36
N LEU A 263 -4.32 19.04 -2.55
CA LEU A 263 -4.48 17.63 -2.18
C LEU A 263 -5.44 16.90 -3.12
N ASP A 264 -5.48 15.57 -2.99
CA ASP A 264 -6.55 14.73 -3.54
C ASP A 264 -7.96 15.21 -3.10
N PRO A 265 -8.96 15.17 -3.99
CA PRO A 265 -10.29 15.73 -3.71
C PRO A 265 -11.25 14.79 -2.96
N GLN A 266 -10.94 13.50 -2.79
CA GLN A 266 -11.87 12.49 -2.26
C GLN A 266 -12.35 12.86 -0.85
N GLU A 267 -11.46 13.31 0.03
CA GLU A 267 -11.80 13.71 1.40
C GLU A 267 -12.81 14.87 1.42
N ASP A 268 -12.61 15.90 0.59
CA ASP A 268 -13.51 17.05 0.53
C ASP A 268 -14.86 16.70 -0.12
N GLN A 269 -14.84 15.85 -1.15
CA GLN A 269 -16.06 15.30 -1.75
C GLN A 269 -16.87 14.48 -0.74
N LEU A 270 -16.23 13.61 0.05
CA LEU A 270 -16.90 12.84 1.10
C LEU A 270 -17.47 13.72 2.21
N LYS A 271 -16.74 14.76 2.64
CA LYS A 271 -17.25 15.74 3.62
C LYS A 271 -18.45 16.54 3.10
N ALA A 272 -18.48 16.81 1.79
CA ALA A 272 -19.62 17.43 1.12
C ALA A 272 -20.80 16.46 0.89
N GLY A 273 -20.67 15.19 1.32
CA GLY A 273 -21.74 14.18 1.23
C GLY A 273 -21.77 13.40 -0.09
N ALA A 274 -20.77 13.56 -0.97
CA ALA A 274 -20.66 12.75 -2.18
C ALA A 274 -20.46 11.27 -1.80
N LYS A 275 -21.09 10.37 -2.55
CA LYS A 275 -20.89 8.92 -2.38
C LYS A 275 -19.73 8.45 -3.25
N PRO A 276 -18.95 7.44 -2.84
CA PRO A 276 -17.86 6.89 -3.65
C PRO A 276 -18.28 6.33 -5.03
N THR A 277 -19.58 6.14 -5.26
CA THR A 277 -20.17 5.58 -6.47
C THR A 277 -20.57 6.63 -7.51
N VAL A 278 -20.51 7.93 -7.19
CA VAL A 278 -20.90 8.98 -8.14
C VAL A 278 -19.83 9.15 -9.22
N GLU A 279 -20.26 9.49 -10.44
CA GLU A 279 -19.34 9.81 -11.54
C GLU A 279 -18.45 11.01 -11.17
N GLY A 280 -17.17 10.95 -11.52
CA GLY A 280 -16.20 11.99 -11.20
C GLY A 280 -15.65 11.98 -9.77
N PHE A 281 -16.10 11.06 -8.90
CA PHE A 281 -15.52 10.90 -7.57
C PHE A 281 -14.01 10.58 -7.65
N GLY A 282 -13.20 11.32 -6.90
CA GLY A 282 -11.74 11.22 -6.90
C GLY A 282 -11.04 11.78 -8.14
N LYS A 283 -11.75 12.40 -9.10
CA LYS A 283 -11.12 13.05 -10.24
C LYS A 283 -10.48 14.37 -9.81
N ASP A 284 -9.16 14.46 -9.91
CA ASP A 284 -8.39 15.67 -9.62
C ASP A 284 -8.43 16.66 -10.79
N LYS A 285 -8.05 17.90 -10.50
CA LYS A 285 -7.98 19.03 -11.42
C LYS A 285 -6.67 18.98 -12.21
N PRO A 286 -6.69 18.80 -13.54
CA PRO A 286 -5.48 18.75 -14.35
C PRO A 286 -4.60 20.00 -14.21
N GLU A 287 -5.21 21.18 -14.01
CA GLU A 287 -4.52 22.46 -13.82
C GLU A 287 -3.67 22.53 -12.53
N SER A 288 -3.93 21.63 -11.57
CA SER A 288 -3.13 21.53 -10.34
C SER A 288 -1.81 20.77 -10.55
N MET A 289 -1.63 20.16 -11.72
CA MET A 289 -0.52 19.28 -12.05
C MET A 289 0.29 19.84 -13.21
N ARG A 290 1.61 19.65 -13.18
CA ARG A 290 2.49 19.99 -14.30
C ARG A 290 3.60 18.96 -14.44
N LEU A 291 3.68 18.35 -15.62
CA LEU A 291 4.79 17.50 -16.04
C LEU A 291 5.68 18.28 -17.03
N THR A 292 6.97 18.32 -16.76
CA THR A 292 7.98 18.83 -17.69
C THR A 292 8.93 17.69 -18.03
N VAL A 293 9.19 17.47 -19.31
CA VAL A 293 10.08 16.41 -19.80
C VAL A 293 11.21 16.99 -20.62
N VAL A 294 12.32 16.26 -20.67
CA VAL A 294 13.47 16.55 -21.52
C VAL A 294 13.43 15.62 -22.73
N ASP A 295 13.49 16.19 -23.93
CA ASP A 295 13.55 15.41 -25.17
C ASP A 295 14.97 14.87 -25.45
N ALA A 296 15.12 14.16 -26.58
CA ALA A 296 16.39 13.55 -26.96
C ALA A 296 17.51 14.58 -27.25
N ASP A 297 17.15 15.84 -27.52
CA ASP A 297 18.08 16.94 -27.78
C ASP A 297 18.42 17.72 -26.50
N GLY A 298 17.94 17.26 -25.34
CA GLY A 298 18.17 17.93 -24.05
C GLY A 298 17.26 19.13 -23.81
N LYS A 299 16.26 19.37 -24.66
CA LYS A 299 15.36 20.51 -24.53
C LYS A 299 14.16 20.16 -23.64
N SER A 300 13.87 21.04 -22.69
CA SER A 300 12.73 20.89 -21.78
C SER A 300 11.43 21.42 -22.40
N SER A 301 10.33 20.69 -22.22
CA SER A 301 8.99 21.15 -22.60
C SER A 301 7.92 20.63 -21.63
N VAL A 302 6.78 21.33 -21.57
CA VAL A 302 5.62 20.87 -20.79
C VAL A 302 4.94 19.75 -21.55
N ALA A 303 4.75 18.61 -20.89
CA ALA A 303 4.03 17.46 -21.43
C ALA A 303 2.64 17.36 -20.79
N PRO A 304 1.66 16.74 -21.47
CA PRO A 304 0.40 16.38 -20.85
C PRO A 304 0.61 15.48 -19.64
N VAL A 305 -0.07 15.78 -18.54
CA VAL A 305 -0.16 14.86 -17.40
C VAL A 305 -1.15 13.75 -17.77
N PRO A 306 -0.83 12.45 -17.52
CA PRO A 306 -1.76 11.36 -17.80
C PRO A 306 -3.10 11.54 -17.07
N ASP A 307 -4.23 11.47 -17.79
CA ASP A 307 -5.57 11.43 -17.20
C ASP A 307 -5.86 10.02 -16.70
N LEU A 308 -5.38 9.71 -15.49
CA LEU A 308 -5.60 8.43 -14.85
C LEU A 308 -7.04 8.32 -14.35
N LYS A 309 -7.69 7.19 -14.64
CA LYS A 309 -8.96 6.87 -13.97
C LYS A 309 -8.70 6.78 -12.46
N PRO A 310 -9.46 7.50 -11.61
CA PRO A 310 -9.25 7.47 -10.17
C PRO A 310 -9.43 6.06 -9.61
N GLU A 311 -8.35 5.47 -9.09
CA GLU A 311 -8.43 4.32 -8.19
C GLU A 311 -8.68 4.87 -6.78
N THR A 312 -9.95 4.94 -6.39
CA THR A 312 -10.39 5.63 -5.17
C THR A 312 -10.17 4.78 -3.92
N TYR A 313 -10.52 5.30 -2.73
CA TYR A 313 -10.47 4.52 -1.47
C TYR A 313 -11.34 3.24 -1.51
N THR A 314 -12.25 3.10 -2.48
CA THR A 314 -12.95 1.85 -2.78
C THR A 314 -11.99 0.71 -3.15
N ALA A 315 -10.90 1.01 -3.86
CA ALA A 315 -9.90 0.00 -4.26
C ALA A 315 -9.19 -0.62 -3.04
N PHE A 316 -8.88 0.19 -2.02
CA PHE A 316 -8.35 -0.29 -0.75
C PHE A 316 -9.30 -1.29 -0.08
N TYR A 317 -10.59 -0.94 0.00
CA TYR A 317 -11.61 -1.78 0.62
C TYR A 317 -11.86 -3.08 -0.14
N ASN A 318 -11.88 -3.02 -1.46
CA ASN A 318 -11.98 -4.20 -2.33
C ASN A 318 -10.78 -5.13 -2.16
N ALA A 319 -9.57 -4.59 -2.06
CA ALA A 319 -8.36 -5.37 -1.80
C ALA A 319 -8.41 -6.04 -0.42
N PHE A 320 -8.80 -5.30 0.62
CA PHE A 320 -8.93 -5.86 1.97
C PHE A 320 -10.03 -6.93 2.05
N GLY A 321 -11.19 -6.72 1.41
CA GLY A 321 -12.27 -7.70 1.31
C GLY A 321 -11.79 -9.01 0.68
N LYS A 322 -11.06 -8.94 -0.43
CA LYS A 322 -10.46 -10.11 -1.08
C LYS A 322 -9.42 -10.82 -0.18
N ALA A 323 -8.60 -10.07 0.55
CA ALA A 323 -7.62 -10.64 1.48
C ALA A 323 -8.31 -11.42 2.62
N VAL A 324 -9.39 -10.87 3.19
CA VAL A 324 -10.18 -11.55 4.23
C VAL A 324 -10.89 -12.79 3.68
N GLU A 325 -11.42 -12.71 2.46
CA GLU A 325 -12.07 -13.84 1.79
C GLU A 325 -11.11 -15.02 1.56
N THR A 326 -9.92 -14.74 1.02
CA THR A 326 -8.90 -15.75 0.70
C THR A 326 -8.19 -16.29 1.95
N GLY A 327 -7.92 -15.44 2.94
CA GLY A 327 -7.29 -15.83 4.21
C GLY A 327 -8.11 -16.79 5.07
N LYS A 328 -9.43 -16.90 4.83
CA LYS A 328 -10.31 -17.85 5.54
C LYS A 328 -10.42 -19.22 4.84
N ALA A 329 -9.86 -19.41 3.65
CA ALA A 329 -10.07 -20.60 2.82
C ALA A 329 -9.33 -21.87 3.31
N VAL A 330 -8.63 -21.82 4.45
CA VAL A 330 -8.02 -23.00 5.06
C VAL A 330 -8.94 -23.54 6.17
N PRO A 331 -9.58 -24.71 6.00
CA PRO A 331 -10.24 -25.38 7.10
C PRO A 331 -9.20 -25.67 8.18
N THR A 332 -9.31 -25.03 9.34
CA THR A 332 -8.46 -25.39 10.47
C THR A 332 -8.74 -26.85 10.82
N ARG A 333 -7.69 -27.69 10.80
CA ARG A 333 -7.70 -29.14 11.03
C ARG A 333 -8.16 -29.54 12.46
N ARG A 334 -8.82 -28.65 13.20
CA ARG A 334 -9.24 -28.85 14.60
C ARG A 334 -10.74 -29.07 14.81
N GLN A 335 -11.58 -29.05 13.77
CA GLN A 335 -13.01 -29.38 13.90
C GLN A 335 -13.41 -30.80 13.47
N ALA A 336 -12.45 -31.70 13.22
CA ALA A 336 -12.72 -33.11 12.91
C ALA A 336 -11.92 -34.05 13.82
N ARG A 337 -12.15 -33.99 15.14
CA ARG A 337 -11.82 -35.10 16.06
C ARG A 337 -12.58 -34.99 17.39
N LEU A 338 -13.89 -35.12 17.30
CA LEU A 338 -14.75 -35.54 18.41
C LEU A 338 -15.62 -36.69 17.88
N SER A 339 -15.04 -37.89 17.83
CA SER A 339 -15.72 -39.21 17.76
C SER A 339 -14.81 -40.27 17.15
N THR A 340 -13.84 -40.80 17.91
CA THR A 340 -13.43 -42.23 17.82
C THR A 340 -12.36 -42.55 18.88
N PRO A 341 -12.46 -43.69 19.60
CA PRO A 341 -11.46 -44.08 20.60
C PRO A 341 -10.13 -44.50 19.95
N MET A 342 -9.04 -44.25 20.67
CA MET A 342 -7.67 -44.64 20.31
C MET A 342 -7.50 -46.16 20.22
N PRO A 343 -6.85 -46.72 19.18
CA PRO A 343 -6.23 -48.04 19.27
C PRO A 343 -4.77 -47.95 19.72
N SER A 344 -4.40 -48.89 20.58
CA SER A 344 -3.07 -49.14 21.17
C SER A 344 -1.97 -49.39 20.12
N PRO A 345 -0.67 -49.24 20.46
CA PRO A 345 0.41 -49.29 19.46
C PRO A 345 0.81 -50.72 19.11
N PRO A 346 1.21 -51.02 17.85
CA PRO A 346 1.84 -52.28 17.52
C PRO A 346 3.38 -52.17 17.47
N SER A 347 3.97 -53.30 17.85
CA SER A 347 5.40 -53.61 17.92
C SER A 347 6.10 -53.68 16.56
N SER A 348 7.42 -53.48 16.64
CA SER A 348 8.48 -53.77 15.67
C SER A 348 8.26 -54.97 14.72
N ARG A 349 8.62 -54.83 13.43
CA ARG A 349 9.56 -55.74 12.72
C ARG A 349 9.95 -55.24 11.32
N THR A 350 11.07 -55.81 10.89
CA THR A 350 12.05 -55.52 9.84
C THR A 350 11.69 -55.83 8.38
N ARG A 351 12.24 -55.00 7.47
CA ARG A 351 13.02 -55.29 6.23
C ARG A 351 12.45 -56.28 5.18
N THR A 352 12.43 -55.86 3.90
CA THR A 352 13.29 -56.33 2.78
C THR A 352 12.99 -55.61 1.46
N ALA A 353 13.96 -55.62 0.55
CA ALA A 353 14.08 -54.86 -0.71
C ALA A 353 13.99 -55.74 -1.96
N SER A 354 13.71 -55.13 -3.14
CA SER A 354 14.10 -55.53 -4.52
C SER A 354 13.44 -54.54 -5.50
N SER A 355 14.11 -53.67 -6.29
CA SER A 355 15.08 -53.80 -7.40
C SER A 355 14.46 -53.91 -8.81
N SER A 356 15.17 -53.33 -9.80
CA SER A 356 15.13 -53.48 -11.28
C SER A 356 14.30 -52.43 -12.06
N THR A 357 14.91 -51.41 -12.72
CA THR A 357 15.51 -51.32 -14.10
C THR A 357 14.46 -51.25 -15.23
N SER A 358 14.55 -50.53 -16.36
CA SER A 358 15.56 -49.69 -17.03
C SER A 358 14.95 -49.08 -18.32
N ALA A 359 15.54 -47.97 -18.82
CA ALA A 359 15.76 -47.61 -20.25
C ALA A 359 14.53 -47.34 -21.17
N SER A 360 14.54 -46.54 -22.25
CA SER A 360 15.42 -45.54 -22.90
C SER A 360 14.64 -45.00 -24.13
N ALA A 361 14.92 -43.76 -24.56
CA ALA A 361 14.39 -43.12 -25.79
C ALA A 361 14.99 -43.74 -27.10
N PRO A 362 14.65 -43.35 -28.37
CA PRO A 362 15.02 -42.01 -28.93
C PRO A 362 14.21 -41.44 -30.16
N SER A 363 14.52 -40.17 -30.53
CA SER A 363 14.68 -39.53 -31.88
C SER A 363 13.56 -39.60 -32.97
N ALA A 364 13.44 -38.76 -34.02
CA ALA A 364 13.88 -37.42 -34.48
C ALA A 364 13.30 -37.18 -35.92
N SER A 365 13.55 -35.98 -36.49
CA SER A 365 13.43 -35.49 -37.91
C SER A 365 12.10 -34.79 -38.32
N ARG A 366 12.06 -33.52 -38.79
CA ARG A 366 12.57 -32.82 -40.04
C ARG A 366 11.90 -33.38 -41.33
N SER A 367 11.38 -32.63 -42.33
CA SER A 367 11.73 -31.31 -42.90
C SER A 367 10.67 -30.72 -43.89
N THR A 368 10.78 -29.40 -44.22
CA THR A 368 10.58 -28.67 -45.53
C THR A 368 9.21 -28.72 -46.28
N SER A 369 8.65 -27.70 -46.95
CA SER A 369 9.19 -26.63 -47.83
C SER A 369 8.19 -25.47 -48.17
N ARG A 370 8.70 -24.24 -48.37
CA ARG A 370 8.52 -23.20 -49.47
C ARG A 370 7.24 -23.23 -50.37
N ALA A 371 6.66 -22.15 -50.93
CA ALA A 371 7.09 -20.77 -51.23
C ALA A 371 5.92 -19.80 -51.60
N SER A 372 6.18 -18.48 -51.43
CA SER A 372 5.84 -17.26 -52.23
C SER A 372 4.40 -16.87 -52.64
N GLY A 373 4.06 -15.60 -52.36
CA GLY A 373 3.07 -14.79 -53.10
C GLY A 373 2.76 -13.45 -52.42
N SER A 374 3.11 -12.32 -53.06
CA SER A 374 3.06 -10.93 -52.54
C SER A 374 1.72 -10.23 -52.80
N ALA A 375 1.29 -9.32 -51.91
CA ALA A 375 0.77 -8.00 -52.28
C ALA A 375 0.53 -7.11 -51.03
N ALA A 376 0.81 -5.82 -51.19
CA ALA A 376 0.82 -4.77 -50.18
C ALA A 376 -0.59 -4.38 -49.65
N THR A 377 -0.63 -3.79 -48.45
CA THR A 377 -0.96 -2.36 -48.15
C THR A 377 -1.65 -2.22 -46.79
N ARG A 378 -1.29 -1.14 -46.09
CA ARG A 378 -1.98 -0.40 -45.01
C ARG A 378 -1.45 -0.58 -43.58
N ALA A 379 -1.07 0.59 -43.06
CA ALA A 379 -0.72 0.90 -41.70
C ALA A 379 -1.83 0.54 -40.69
N ALA A 380 -1.42 0.05 -39.53
CA ALA A 380 -2.18 0.11 -38.29
C ALA A 380 -1.24 -0.07 -37.07
N SER A 381 -1.19 0.96 -36.22
CA SER A 381 -1.04 0.93 -34.75
C SER A 381 -0.08 -0.11 -34.13
N ALA A 382 1.08 0.35 -33.65
CA ALA A 382 2.00 -0.49 -32.86
C ALA A 382 1.64 -0.46 -31.36
N ARG A 383 1.40 -1.67 -30.84
CA ARG A 383 0.93 -2.01 -29.49
C ARG A 383 2.07 -2.06 -28.46
N SER A 384 1.75 -1.76 -27.21
CA SER A 384 2.60 -1.85 -26.02
C SER A 384 2.40 -3.17 -25.25
N ALA A 385 2.83 -4.31 -25.80
CA ALA A 385 2.83 -5.58 -25.06
C ALA A 385 4.27 -6.02 -24.74
N SER A 386 4.49 -6.61 -23.56
CA SER A 386 5.80 -7.14 -23.16
C SER A 386 6.12 -8.45 -23.91
N THR A 387 7.41 -8.73 -24.16
CA THR A 387 7.83 -9.95 -24.87
C THR A 387 7.34 -11.23 -24.20
N GLN A 388 7.22 -11.23 -22.87
CA GLN A 388 6.65 -12.35 -22.12
C GLN A 388 5.15 -12.55 -22.44
N GLU A 389 4.37 -11.46 -22.53
CA GLU A 389 2.96 -11.55 -22.91
C GLU A 389 2.77 -12.03 -24.35
N ASP A 390 3.60 -11.57 -25.29
CA ASP A 390 3.48 -11.99 -26.69
C ASP A 390 3.90 -13.45 -26.89
N GLN A 391 4.93 -13.91 -26.18
CA GLN A 391 5.32 -15.32 -26.15
C GLN A 391 4.23 -16.20 -25.53
N LEU A 392 3.58 -15.75 -24.45
CA LEU A 392 2.43 -16.44 -23.85
C LEU A 392 1.23 -16.50 -24.80
N LYS A 393 0.90 -15.39 -25.46
CA LYS A 393 -0.18 -15.31 -26.48
C LYS A 393 0.12 -16.19 -27.69
N ALA A 394 1.40 -16.38 -28.03
CA ALA A 394 1.86 -17.28 -29.08
C ALA A 394 1.98 -18.76 -28.62
N GLY A 395 1.65 -19.08 -27.37
CA GLY A 395 1.63 -20.44 -26.85
C GLY A 395 2.97 -20.98 -26.34
N ALA A 396 3.99 -20.14 -26.17
CA ALA A 396 5.25 -20.54 -25.56
C ALA A 396 5.06 -20.79 -24.05
N LYS A 397 5.66 -21.86 -23.53
CA LYS A 397 5.63 -22.16 -22.09
C LYS A 397 6.73 -21.38 -21.36
N PRO A 398 6.49 -20.83 -20.15
CA PRO A 398 7.50 -20.09 -19.38
C PRO A 398 8.81 -20.84 -19.08
N THR A 399 8.83 -22.15 -19.30
CA THR A 399 9.94 -23.05 -19.06
C THR A 399 10.86 -23.24 -20.28
N VAL A 400 10.54 -22.68 -21.45
CA VAL A 400 11.36 -22.84 -22.66
C VAL A 400 12.57 -21.90 -22.66
N GLU A 401 13.68 -22.36 -23.22
CA GLU A 401 14.90 -21.55 -23.36
C GLU A 401 14.63 -20.31 -24.23
N GLY A 402 15.02 -19.13 -23.75
CA GLY A 402 14.73 -17.85 -24.41
C GLY A 402 13.36 -17.24 -24.08
N PHE A 403 12.57 -17.86 -23.21
CA PHE A 403 11.34 -17.24 -22.69
C PHE A 403 11.67 -15.98 -21.88
N GLY A 404 10.95 -14.90 -22.16
CA GLY A 404 11.16 -13.58 -21.58
C GLY A 404 12.43 -12.86 -22.01
N LYS A 405 13.16 -13.37 -23.02
CA LYS A 405 14.28 -12.63 -23.63
C LYS A 405 13.77 -11.67 -24.71
N ASP A 406 13.99 -10.39 -24.50
CA ASP A 406 13.78 -9.37 -25.52
C ASP A 406 14.77 -9.52 -26.68
N LYS A 407 14.34 -9.21 -27.91
CA LYS A 407 15.25 -9.23 -29.06
C LYS A 407 16.22 -8.03 -28.92
N PRO A 408 17.54 -8.21 -29.07
CA PRO A 408 18.47 -7.08 -29.00
C PRO A 408 18.13 -5.97 -30.01
N GLU A 409 17.54 -6.35 -31.15
CA GLU A 409 17.11 -5.45 -32.23
C GLU A 409 15.88 -4.60 -31.85
N SER A 410 15.11 -5.01 -30.85
CA SER A 410 13.97 -4.23 -30.32
C SER A 410 14.38 -3.28 -29.19
N MET A 411 15.67 -3.20 -28.86
CA MET A 411 16.21 -2.38 -27.80
C MET A 411 17.38 -1.54 -28.33
N ARG A 412 17.48 -0.29 -27.89
CA ARG A 412 18.60 0.58 -28.26
C ARG A 412 19.22 1.14 -26.99
N LEU A 413 20.46 0.75 -26.70
CA LEU A 413 21.26 1.38 -25.67
C LEU A 413 21.99 2.55 -26.33
N THR A 414 21.69 3.77 -25.90
CA THR A 414 22.49 4.95 -26.25
C THR A 414 23.31 5.29 -25.02
N VAL A 415 24.63 5.26 -25.17
CA VAL A 415 25.57 5.69 -24.13
C VAL A 415 26.08 7.08 -24.48
N VAL A 416 26.33 7.87 -23.44
CA VAL A 416 26.95 9.18 -23.57
C VAL A 416 28.34 9.05 -22.98
N ASP A 417 29.37 9.37 -23.77
CA ASP A 417 30.74 9.35 -23.29
C ASP A 417 31.05 10.52 -22.35
N ALA A 418 32.25 10.53 -21.78
CA ALA A 418 32.68 11.54 -20.82
C ALA A 418 32.70 12.98 -21.38
N ASP A 419 32.70 13.12 -22.72
CA ASP A 419 32.69 14.39 -23.42
C ASP A 419 31.26 14.82 -23.82
N GLY A 420 30.24 14.07 -23.43
CA GLY A 420 28.84 14.38 -23.67
C GLY A 420 28.33 13.94 -25.05
N LYS A 421 29.09 13.14 -25.80
CA LYS A 421 28.69 12.67 -27.13
C LYS A 421 27.94 11.35 -27.03
N SER A 422 26.75 11.32 -27.62
CA SER A 422 25.93 10.11 -27.65
C SER A 422 26.34 9.17 -28.78
N SER A 423 26.41 7.86 -28.46
CA SER A 423 26.63 6.80 -29.43
C SER A 423 25.76 5.59 -29.09
N VAL A 424 25.45 4.77 -30.11
CA VAL A 424 24.68 3.54 -29.90
C VAL A 424 25.64 2.45 -29.46
N ALA A 425 25.34 1.81 -28.32
CA ALA A 425 26.08 0.69 -27.77
C ALA A 425 25.25 -0.60 -27.81
N PRO A 426 25.90 -1.77 -27.74
CA PRO A 426 25.21 -3.04 -27.58
C PRO A 426 24.44 -3.08 -26.26
N VAL A 427 23.19 -3.53 -26.29
CA VAL A 427 22.37 -3.74 -25.10
C VAL A 427 22.92 -4.96 -24.33
N PRO A 428 23.14 -4.89 -23.00
CA PRO A 428 23.65 -6.02 -22.21
C PRO A 428 22.69 -7.23 -22.26
N ASP A 429 23.23 -8.44 -22.47
CA ASP A 429 22.45 -9.69 -22.37
C ASP A 429 22.21 -10.03 -20.89
N LEU A 430 21.13 -9.49 -20.35
CA LEU A 430 20.67 -9.80 -19.00
C LEU A 430 19.79 -11.06 -19.04
N LYS A 431 20.05 -12.00 -18.13
CA LYS A 431 19.19 -13.17 -17.95
C LYS A 431 17.85 -12.71 -17.38
N PRO A 432 16.71 -12.94 -18.05
CA PRO A 432 15.41 -12.47 -17.56
C PRO A 432 15.04 -13.21 -16.28
N GLU A 433 14.61 -12.46 -15.26
CA GLU A 433 13.92 -13.03 -14.10
C GLU A 433 12.53 -13.50 -14.57
N THR A 434 12.33 -14.82 -14.59
CA THR A 434 11.10 -15.43 -15.12
C THR A 434 10.02 -15.55 -14.05
N TYR A 435 8.74 -15.64 -14.46
CA TYR A 435 7.59 -15.92 -13.59
C TYR A 435 7.75 -17.14 -12.67
N THR A 436 8.74 -17.99 -12.88
CA THR A 436 9.07 -19.13 -12.01
C THR A 436 9.43 -18.71 -10.58
N ALA A 437 10.10 -17.56 -10.38
CA ALA A 437 10.37 -17.01 -9.04
C ALA A 437 9.08 -16.52 -8.35
N PHE A 438 8.15 -15.95 -9.13
CA PHE A 438 6.81 -15.56 -8.71
C PHE A 438 5.96 -16.78 -8.31
N TYR A 439 6.00 -17.88 -9.06
CA TYR A 439 5.26 -19.10 -8.72
C TYR A 439 5.84 -19.88 -7.53
N ASN A 440 7.14 -19.78 -7.24
CA ASN A 440 7.72 -20.35 -6.02
C ASN A 440 7.29 -19.57 -4.76
N ALA A 441 7.15 -18.24 -4.84
CA ALA A 441 6.57 -17.42 -3.77
C ALA A 441 5.05 -17.70 -3.60
N PHE A 442 4.36 -17.98 -4.70
CA PHE A 442 2.96 -18.41 -4.75
C PHE A 442 2.77 -19.83 -4.16
N GLY A 443 3.71 -20.76 -4.38
CA GLY A 443 3.68 -22.10 -3.79
C GLY A 443 3.70 -22.10 -2.25
N LYS A 444 4.51 -21.22 -1.65
CA LYS A 444 4.49 -20.95 -0.20
C LYS A 444 3.20 -20.24 0.27
N ALA A 445 2.39 -19.67 -0.64
CA ALA A 445 1.16 -18.90 -0.35
C ALA A 445 -0.05 -19.75 -0.09
N VAL A 446 -0.12 -20.80 -0.88
CA VAL A 446 -1.19 -21.77 -0.86
C VAL A 446 -1.20 -22.56 0.47
N GLU A 447 -0.10 -22.57 1.23
CA GLU A 447 0.00 -23.31 2.50
C GLU A 447 -0.35 -22.52 3.78
N THR A 448 -0.43 -21.17 3.80
CA THR A 448 -0.33 -20.41 5.08
C THR A 448 -1.38 -19.33 5.45
N GLY A 449 -2.19 -18.77 4.54
CA GLY A 449 -3.17 -17.69 4.86
C GLY A 449 -2.58 -16.27 4.96
N LYS A 450 -2.11 -15.72 3.83
CA LYS A 450 -1.00 -14.75 3.78
C LYS A 450 -1.32 -13.26 3.99
N GLU A 451 -0.49 -12.63 4.83
CA GLU A 451 -0.32 -11.17 5.01
C GLU A 451 -0.03 -10.42 3.70
N GLU A 452 0.54 -11.07 2.69
CA GLU A 452 0.93 -10.46 1.41
C GLU A 452 -0.25 -9.92 0.59
N ASP A 453 -1.45 -10.47 0.78
CA ASP A 453 -2.67 -10.06 0.07
C ASP A 453 -3.33 -8.84 0.72
N VAL A 454 -2.84 -8.40 1.89
CA VAL A 454 -3.36 -7.22 2.60
C VAL A 454 -2.87 -5.95 1.89
N PRO A 455 -3.76 -5.00 1.54
CA PRO A 455 -3.40 -3.80 0.78
C PRO A 455 -2.39 -2.89 1.49
N VAL A 456 -2.41 -2.86 2.82
CA VAL A 456 -1.46 -2.15 3.66
C VAL A 456 -1.13 -3.04 4.85
N LYS A 457 0.04 -3.66 4.81
CA LYS A 457 0.45 -4.67 5.78
C LYS A 457 0.85 -4.00 7.09
N ALA A 458 0.63 -4.69 8.21
CA ALA A 458 1.11 -4.21 9.50
C ALA A 458 2.64 -4.08 9.56
N THR A 459 3.36 -4.94 8.85
CA THR A 459 4.83 -4.87 8.68
C THR A 459 5.30 -3.60 7.96
N GLU A 460 4.61 -3.21 6.89
CA GLU A 460 4.89 -1.93 6.19
C GLU A 460 4.58 -0.73 7.09
N ALA A 461 3.44 -0.75 7.81
CA ALA A 461 3.10 0.30 8.76
C ALA A 461 4.12 0.38 9.92
N ARG A 462 4.66 -0.75 10.37
CA ARG A 462 5.74 -0.83 11.37
C ARG A 462 7.03 -0.20 10.85
N ASP A 463 7.39 -0.42 9.59
CA ASP A 463 8.56 0.21 8.98
C ASP A 463 8.39 1.73 8.82
N VAL A 464 7.18 2.19 8.47
CA VAL A 464 6.83 3.62 8.49
C VAL A 464 6.99 4.21 9.89
N LEU A 465 6.56 3.50 10.94
CA LEU A 465 6.77 3.94 12.33
C LEU A 465 8.25 4.03 12.69
N ARG A 466 9.10 3.12 12.21
CA ARG A 466 10.56 3.21 12.42
C ARG A 466 11.16 4.46 11.78
N ILE A 467 10.69 4.85 10.60
CA ILE A 467 11.09 6.12 9.97
C ILE A 467 10.63 7.32 10.83
N ILE A 468 9.40 7.30 11.35
CA ILE A 468 8.90 8.35 12.25
C ILE A 468 9.71 8.42 13.56
N GLU A 469 10.06 7.28 14.14
CA GLU A 469 10.91 7.18 15.32
C GLU A 469 12.32 7.73 15.03
N ALA A 470 12.90 7.42 13.87
CA ALA A 470 14.17 7.98 13.42
C ALA A 470 14.12 9.50 13.21
N VAL A 471 13.02 10.04 12.66
CA VAL A 471 12.81 11.51 12.57
C VAL A 471 12.81 12.14 13.97
N LEU A 472 12.12 11.52 14.94
CA LEU A 472 12.05 12.01 16.31
C LEU A 472 13.41 11.94 17.02
N GLU A 473 14.13 10.83 16.88
CA GLU A 473 15.46 10.64 17.45
C GLU A 473 16.46 11.62 16.85
N SER A 474 16.46 11.78 15.52
CA SER A 474 17.29 12.76 14.83
C SER A 474 16.98 14.18 15.28
N ALA A 475 15.71 14.55 15.41
CA ALA A 475 15.30 15.87 15.86
C ALA A 475 15.77 16.19 17.28
N LYS A 476 15.81 15.19 18.18
CA LYS A 476 16.30 15.34 19.56
C LYS A 476 17.83 15.39 19.64
N SER A 477 18.52 14.54 18.88
CA SER A 477 19.97 14.40 18.94
C SER A 477 20.72 15.39 18.05
N GLY A 478 20.06 15.94 17.04
CA GLY A 478 20.66 16.78 15.99
C GLY A 478 21.48 16.01 14.96
N LYS A 479 21.48 14.67 15.00
CA LYS A 479 22.30 13.78 14.16
C LYS A 479 21.44 12.95 13.20
N ASP A 480 22.05 12.42 12.16
CA ASP A 480 21.41 11.43 11.29
C ASP A 480 21.20 10.11 12.03
N VAL A 481 20.05 9.46 11.78
CA VAL A 481 19.75 8.10 12.24
C VAL A 481 19.83 7.16 11.05
N THR A 482 20.62 6.09 11.16
CA THR A 482 20.88 5.12 10.08
C THR A 482 20.09 3.83 10.33
N PHE A 483 19.56 3.21 9.27
CA PHE A 483 18.75 1.99 9.31
C PHE A 483 19.56 0.70 9.15
#